data_AF-A0A432FE31-F1
#
_entry.id   AF-A0A432FE31-F1
#
_cell.length_a   1.000
_cell.length_b   1.000
_cell.length_c   1.000
_cell.angle_alpha   90.00
_cell.angle_beta   90.00
_cell.angle_gamma   90.00
#
_symmetry.space_group_name_H-M   'P 1'
#
loop_
_entity.id
_entity.type
_entity.pdbx_description
1 polymer ?
#
loop_
_entity_poly.entity_id
_entity_poly.type
_entity_poly.pdbx_seq_one_letter_code
_entity_poly.pdbx_strand_id
1 'polypeptide(L)'
;MGREPTTSKYIEVRESEIHGTGVFARTKVPKGKKVIEYIGEKITKKESERRSIALIEKNQGSKTDGAVYIFEVNKRHDIDGNIPENTARFINHSCDPNCKPDVIKNRVWLISTRKI
;
A
#
# COMPACT_ATOMS: atom_id res chain seq x y z
N MET A 1 19.75 3.11 -12.08
CA MET A 1 19.74 2.57 -10.71
C MET A 1 18.30 2.59 -10.23
N GLY A 2 17.65 1.42 -10.17
CA GLY A 2 16.30 1.30 -9.60
C GLY A 2 16.36 1.57 -8.09
N ARG A 3 15.25 2.04 -7.51
CA ARG A 3 15.17 2.16 -6.05
C ARG A 3 15.09 0.75 -5.45
N GLU A 4 15.67 0.57 -4.28
CA GLU A 4 15.45 -0.65 -3.50
C GLU A 4 13.98 -0.74 -3.08
N PRO A 5 13.39 -1.95 -3.01
CA PRO A 5 12.05 -2.13 -2.46
C PRO A 5 11.95 -1.59 -1.03
N THR A 6 10.77 -1.07 -0.65
CA THR A 6 10.54 -0.64 0.73
C THR A 6 10.69 -1.82 1.68
N THR A 7 11.40 -1.59 2.78
CA THR A 7 11.62 -2.61 3.81
C THR A 7 11.21 -2.09 5.18
N SER A 8 11.02 -3.02 6.11
CA SER A 8 10.75 -2.72 7.50
C SER A 8 11.29 -3.82 8.39
N LYS A 9 11.75 -3.45 9.59
CA LYS A 9 12.15 -4.42 10.61
C LYS A 9 10.96 -5.16 11.25
N TYR A 10 9.75 -4.65 11.07
CA TYR A 10 8.53 -5.20 11.68
C TYR A 10 7.87 -6.27 10.84
N ILE A 11 8.06 -6.22 9.52
CA ILE A 11 7.35 -7.07 8.58
C ILE A 11 8.30 -7.75 7.60
N GLU A 12 7.82 -8.80 6.99
CA GLU A 12 8.44 -9.46 5.85
C GLU A 12 7.39 -9.75 4.77
N VAL A 13 7.83 -9.77 3.52
CA VAL A 13 7.00 -10.12 2.38
C VAL A 13 7.34 -11.54 1.98
N ARG A 14 6.32 -12.40 1.88
CA ARG A 14 6.47 -13.81 1.46
C ARG A 14 5.22 -14.26 0.72
N GLU A 15 5.30 -15.41 0.07
CA GLU A 15 4.13 -16.03 -0.54
C GLU A 15 3.05 -16.31 0.50
N SER A 16 1.81 -16.12 0.10
CA SER A 16 0.61 -16.28 0.91
C SER A 16 -0.31 -17.28 0.23
N GLU A 17 -0.70 -18.32 0.98
CA GLU A 17 -1.64 -19.34 0.52
C GLU A 17 -3.04 -18.78 0.19
N ILE A 18 -3.36 -17.59 0.69
CA ILE A 18 -4.64 -16.92 0.45
C ILE A 18 -4.67 -16.22 -0.91
N HIS A 19 -3.59 -15.52 -1.28
CA HIS A 19 -3.49 -14.76 -2.53
C HIS A 19 -2.05 -14.32 -2.81
N GLY A 20 -1.31 -15.13 -3.58
CA GLY A 20 -0.01 -14.75 -4.16
C GLY A 20 1.02 -14.31 -3.13
N THR A 21 1.14 -13.00 -2.92
CA THR A 21 2.14 -12.38 -2.04
C THR A 21 1.46 -11.63 -0.91
N GLY A 22 1.87 -11.88 0.33
CA GLY A 22 1.34 -11.21 1.53
C GLY A 22 2.43 -10.57 2.39
N VAL A 23 1.99 -9.74 3.33
CA VAL A 23 2.84 -9.08 4.33
C VAL A 23 2.56 -9.68 5.71
N PHE A 24 3.62 -10.11 6.40
CA PHE A 24 3.55 -10.79 7.68
C PHE A 24 4.39 -10.06 8.74
N ALA A 25 3.94 -10.06 9.99
CA ALA A 25 4.72 -9.52 11.09
C ALA A 25 5.90 -10.46 11.39
N ARG A 26 7.12 -9.93 11.32
CA ARG A 26 8.37 -10.65 11.66
C ARG A 26 8.75 -10.44 13.11
N THR A 27 8.39 -9.30 13.68
CA THR A 27 8.66 -8.95 15.08
C THR A 27 7.44 -8.27 15.70
N LYS A 28 7.41 -8.18 17.03
CA LYS A 28 6.34 -7.48 17.75
C LYS A 28 6.26 -6.04 17.27
N VAL A 29 5.07 -5.60 16.87
CA VAL A 29 4.82 -4.22 16.45
C VAL A 29 4.11 -3.49 17.60
N PRO A 30 4.77 -2.51 18.25
CA PRO A 30 4.10 -1.71 19.27
C PRO A 30 3.01 -0.83 18.65
N LYS A 31 1.92 -0.59 19.38
CA LYS A 31 0.86 0.34 18.98
C LYS A 31 1.42 1.71 18.60
N GLY A 32 0.87 2.32 17.55
CA GLY A 32 1.24 3.65 17.07
C GLY A 32 2.59 3.73 16.34
N LYS A 33 3.25 2.62 16.02
CA LYS A 33 4.52 2.64 15.28
C LYS A 33 4.28 2.65 13.77
N LYS A 34 5.15 3.38 13.06
CA LYS A 34 5.27 3.34 11.61
C LYS A 34 5.81 1.97 11.22
N VAL A 35 4.96 1.18 10.57
CA VAL A 35 5.26 -0.18 10.14
C VAL A 35 6.07 -0.12 8.85
N ILE A 36 5.52 0.51 7.82
CA ILE A 36 6.18 0.68 6.52
C ILE A 36 5.64 1.94 5.85
N GLU A 37 6.45 2.53 4.98
CA GLU A 37 6.02 3.61 4.12
C GLU A 37 5.37 3.06 2.85
N TYR A 38 4.27 3.67 2.45
CA TYR A 38 3.68 3.45 1.14
C TYR A 38 4.27 4.45 0.16
N ILE A 39 5.03 3.93 -0.81
CA ILE A 39 5.73 4.75 -1.80
C ILE A 39 5.11 4.61 -3.18
N GLY A 40 5.38 5.56 -4.06
CA GLY A 40 4.86 5.56 -5.42
C GLY A 40 5.14 6.86 -6.15
N GLU A 41 4.57 6.96 -7.34
CA GLU A 41 4.57 8.20 -8.12
C GLU A 41 3.57 9.19 -7.51
N LYS A 42 4.00 10.44 -7.28
CA LYS A 42 3.09 11.50 -6.84
C LYS A 42 2.36 12.06 -8.06
N ILE A 43 1.05 11.83 -8.10
CA ILE A 43 0.20 12.21 -9.23
C ILE A 43 -0.88 13.20 -8.81
N THR A 44 -1.47 13.90 -9.78
CA THR A 44 -2.62 14.79 -9.51
C THR A 44 -3.90 14.00 -9.32
N LYS A 45 -4.92 14.59 -8.70
CA LYS A 45 -6.26 13.99 -8.56
C LYS A 45 -6.86 13.55 -9.89
N LYS A 46 -6.73 14.39 -10.94
CA LYS A 46 -7.21 14.08 -12.29
C LYS A 46 -6.52 12.85 -12.89
N GLU A 47 -5.21 12.74 -12.67
CA GLU A 47 -4.44 11.59 -13.17
C GLU A 47 -4.76 10.32 -12.39
N SER A 48 -4.97 10.44 -11.08
CA SER A 48 -5.41 9.36 -10.20
C SER A 48 -6.75 8.76 -10.65
N GLU A 49 -7.73 9.61 -10.93
CA GLU A 49 -9.03 9.19 -11.48
C GLU A 49 -8.88 8.51 -12.84
N ARG A 50 -8.14 9.13 -13.77
CA ARG A 50 -7.89 8.59 -15.11
C ARG A 50 -7.26 7.20 -15.06
N ARG A 51 -6.23 7.00 -14.23
CA ARG A 51 -5.54 5.71 -14.07
C ARG A 51 -6.45 4.66 -13.43
N SER A 52 -7.21 5.04 -12.41
CA SER A 52 -8.13 4.14 -11.71
C SER A 52 -9.23 3.62 -12.64
N ILE A 53 -9.90 4.52 -13.38
CA ILE A 53 -10.94 4.16 -14.33
C ILE A 53 -10.39 3.25 -15.42
N ALA A 54 -9.27 3.64 -16.05
CA ALA A 54 -8.66 2.84 -17.11
C ALA A 54 -8.26 1.43 -16.63
N LEU A 55 -7.77 1.30 -15.39
CA LEU A 55 -7.41 0.01 -14.82
C LEU A 55 -8.64 -0.86 -14.54
N ILE A 56 -9.70 -0.28 -13.97
CA ILE A 56 -10.95 -0.97 -13.70
C ILE A 56 -11.60 -1.43 -15.01
N GLU A 57 -11.71 -0.54 -16.00
CA GLU A 57 -12.26 -0.83 -17.33
C GLU A 57 -11.50 -1.95 -18.04
N LYS A 58 -10.16 -1.87 -18.05
CA LYS A 58 -9.31 -2.88 -18.68
C LYS A 58 -9.45 -4.27 -18.05
N ASN A 59 -9.77 -4.35 -16.77
CA ASN A 59 -9.89 -5.61 -16.03
C ASN A 59 -11.33 -5.95 -15.64
N GLN A 60 -12.33 -5.36 -16.33
CA GLN A 60 -13.73 -5.68 -16.09
C GLN A 60 -13.97 -7.18 -16.21
N GLY A 61 -14.55 -7.76 -15.17
CA GLY A 61 -14.82 -9.21 -15.08
C GLY A 61 -13.68 -10.05 -14.50
N SER A 62 -12.48 -9.50 -14.29
CA SER A 62 -11.44 -10.19 -13.52
C SER A 62 -11.75 -10.09 -12.02
N LYS A 63 -11.63 -11.23 -11.32
CA LYS A 63 -11.71 -11.29 -9.85
C LYS A 63 -10.36 -11.12 -9.17
N THR A 64 -9.27 -11.22 -9.94
CA THR A 64 -7.90 -11.28 -9.43
C THR A 64 -7.05 -10.09 -9.87
N ASP A 65 -7.46 -9.41 -10.93
CA ASP A 65 -6.77 -8.25 -11.51
C ASP A 65 -7.59 -6.96 -11.30
N GLY A 66 -6.96 -5.81 -11.55
CA GLY A 66 -7.61 -4.51 -11.43
C GLY A 66 -7.51 -3.84 -10.06
N ALA A 67 -6.67 -4.38 -9.16
CA ALA A 67 -6.38 -3.74 -7.88
C ALA A 67 -5.78 -2.33 -8.08
N VAL A 68 -6.44 -1.32 -7.52
CA VAL A 68 -5.99 0.07 -7.54
C VAL A 68 -5.08 0.32 -6.34
N TYR A 69 -3.84 0.74 -6.61
CA TYR A 69 -2.81 0.99 -5.61
C TYR A 69 -2.60 2.49 -5.39
N ILE A 70 -3.67 3.23 -5.10
CA ILE A 70 -3.62 4.69 -4.95
C ILE A 70 -4.01 5.12 -3.54
N PHE A 71 -3.18 5.97 -2.92
CA PHE A 71 -3.48 6.63 -1.64
C PHE A 71 -3.53 8.15 -1.77
N GLU A 72 -4.51 8.76 -1.10
CA GLU A 72 -4.56 10.21 -0.95
C GLU A 72 -3.45 10.73 -0.03
N VAL A 73 -2.74 11.78 -0.49
CA VAL A 73 -1.78 12.52 0.34
C VAL A 73 -2.37 13.84 0.81
N ASN A 74 -2.98 14.59 -0.10
CA ASN A 74 -3.62 15.88 0.20
C ASN A 74 -4.63 16.23 -0.89
N LYS A 75 -5.26 17.41 -0.74
CA LYS A 75 -6.27 17.92 -1.68
C LYS A 75 -5.83 18.02 -3.14
N ARG A 76 -4.51 18.05 -3.42
CA ARG A 76 -3.97 18.23 -4.78
C ARG A 76 -3.33 16.96 -5.34
N HIS A 77 -2.87 16.05 -4.49
CA HIS A 77 -2.03 14.94 -4.92
C HIS A 77 -2.35 13.64 -4.21
N ASP A 78 -2.13 12.57 -4.98
CA ASP A 78 -2.17 11.18 -4.56
C ASP A 78 -0.80 10.52 -4.80
N ILE A 79 -0.63 9.32 -4.27
CA ILE A 79 0.49 8.43 -4.53
C ILE A 79 -0.04 7.20 -5.24
N ASP A 80 0.41 6.97 -6.46
CA ASP A 80 0.22 5.72 -7.20
C ASP A 80 1.38 4.77 -6.89
N GLY A 81 1.09 3.81 -6.02
CA GLY A 81 2.00 2.79 -5.54
C GLY A 81 2.06 1.54 -6.40
N ASN A 82 1.54 1.56 -7.63
CA ASN A 82 1.64 0.44 -8.56
C ASN A 82 3.05 0.30 -9.18
N ILE A 83 4.06 0.24 -8.33
CA ILE A 83 5.47 0.08 -8.71
C ILE A 83 6.08 -1.12 -7.97
N PRO A 84 7.05 -1.85 -8.57
CA PRO A 84 7.68 -3.02 -7.95
C PRO A 84 8.32 -2.74 -6.60
N GLU A 85 8.84 -1.54 -6.39
CA GLU A 85 9.54 -1.14 -5.16
C GLU A 85 8.59 -0.93 -3.97
N ASN A 86 7.29 -0.75 -4.22
CA ASN A 86 6.32 -0.52 -3.15
C ASN A 86 5.84 -1.85 -2.54
N THR A 87 6.61 -2.44 -1.63
CA THR A 87 6.20 -3.69 -0.96
C THR A 87 4.97 -3.52 -0.07
N ALA A 88 4.70 -2.30 0.38
CA ALA A 88 3.50 -1.99 1.16
C ALA A 88 2.19 -2.20 0.38
N ARG A 89 2.24 -2.33 -0.96
CA ARG A 89 1.07 -2.64 -1.80
C ARG A 89 0.49 -4.03 -1.54
N PHE A 90 1.25 -4.93 -0.94
CA PHE A 90 0.81 -6.28 -0.57
C PHE A 90 0.12 -6.36 0.80
N ILE A 91 -0.07 -5.22 1.48
CA ILE A 91 -0.86 -5.17 2.72
C ILE A 91 -2.34 -5.28 2.35
N ASN A 92 -2.98 -6.33 2.86
CA ASN A 92 -4.37 -6.63 2.57
C ASN A 92 -5.34 -5.70 3.31
N HIS A 93 -6.53 -5.54 2.72
CA HIS A 93 -7.68 -4.96 3.39
C HIS A 93 -8.31 -5.97 4.38
N SER A 94 -8.82 -5.49 5.51
CA SER A 94 -9.52 -6.30 6.52
C SER A 94 -10.58 -5.46 7.24
N CYS A 95 -11.71 -6.08 7.59
CA CYS A 95 -12.77 -5.46 8.41
C CYS A 95 -12.35 -5.26 9.88
N ASP A 96 -11.38 -6.02 10.39
CA ASP A 96 -10.72 -5.80 11.67
C ASP A 96 -9.23 -5.45 11.45
N PRO A 97 -8.91 -4.21 11.02
CA PRO A 97 -7.57 -3.85 10.63
C PRO A 97 -6.66 -3.62 11.84
N ASN A 98 -5.43 -4.13 11.76
CA ASN A 98 -4.37 -3.90 12.77
C ASN A 98 -3.41 -2.75 12.39
N CYS A 99 -3.55 -2.19 11.19
CA CYS A 99 -2.82 -1.03 10.68
C CYS A 99 -3.78 -0.05 10.00
N LYS A 100 -3.42 1.23 9.95
CA LYS A 100 -4.13 2.26 9.18
C LYS A 100 -3.14 3.13 8.40
N PRO A 101 -3.52 3.66 7.22
CA PRO A 101 -2.75 4.69 6.56
C PRO A 101 -2.82 6.01 7.34
N ASP A 102 -1.75 6.78 7.32
CA ASP A 102 -1.68 8.14 7.85
C ASP A 102 -0.69 8.98 7.01
N VAL A 103 -0.96 10.27 6.87
CA VAL A 103 -0.12 11.18 6.09
C VAL A 103 0.78 11.99 7.01
N ILE A 104 2.08 11.72 6.97
CA ILE A 104 3.08 12.40 7.80
C ILE A 104 4.10 13.08 6.90
N LYS A 105 4.16 14.41 6.94
CA LYS A 105 5.06 15.22 6.11
C LYS A 105 4.89 14.92 4.60
N ASN A 106 3.64 14.86 4.13
CA ASN A 106 3.27 14.51 2.74
C ASN A 106 3.74 13.12 2.27
N ARG A 107 3.92 12.18 3.19
CA ARG A 107 4.27 10.77 2.92
C ARG A 107 3.22 9.88 3.57
N VAL A 108 2.84 8.80 2.90
CA VAL A 108 1.86 7.85 3.42
C VAL A 108 2.60 6.78 4.23
N TRP A 109 2.19 6.61 5.48
CA TRP A 109 2.74 5.60 6.39
C TRP A 109 1.63 4.68 6.86
N LEU A 110 1.92 3.38 6.90
CA LEU A 110 1.05 2.43 7.58
C LEU A 110 1.46 2.40 9.05
N ILE A 111 0.51 2.69 9.94
CA ILE A 111 0.71 2.80 11.37
C ILE A 111 -0.13 1.74 12.07
N SER A 112 0.49 0.96 12.97
CA SER A 112 -0.20 -0.04 13.78
C SER A 112 -1.25 0.60 14.69
N THR A 113 -2.48 0.08 14.69
CA THR A 113 -3.60 0.55 15.54
C THR A 113 -3.64 -0.14 16.90
N ARG A 114 -3.06 -1.34 16.98
CA ARG A 114 -2.89 -2.15 18.19
C ARG A 114 -1.50 -2.80 18.20
N LYS A 115 -1.19 -3.53 19.28
CA LYS A 115 0.01 -4.38 19.31
C LYS A 115 -0.22 -5.57 18.37
N ILE A 116 0.78 -5.88 17.54
CA ILE A 116 0.81 -7.04 16.63
C ILE A 116 1.91 -7.98 17.09
#